data_AF-A0A0D9X5D6-F1
#
_entry.id   AF-A0A0D9X5D6-F1
#
_cell.length_a   1.000
_cell.length_b   1.000
_cell.length_c   1.000
_cell.angle_alpha   90.00
_cell.angle_beta   90.00
_cell.angle_gamma   90.00
#
_symmetry.space_group_name_H-M   'P 1'
#
loop_
_entity.id
_entity.type
_entity.pdbx_description
1 polymer ?
#
loop_
_entity_poly.entity_id
_entity_poly.type
_entity_poly.pdbx_seq_one_letter_code
_entity_poly.pdbx_strand_id
1 'polypeptide(L)'
;MVGAMLPPGMLPAGFSPDLTAALLARDRTNSFSIMEPYRAEVPQELRKARAYAVYPRASLLNHDCLPNACHFDYADRPGLGNTDIVVRALHDITEGREVCISYFAANWQYKDRQRRLLEDYGFRCECERCKVESKWKLDDDDGGDNEGGDGDGDDAMEEEGEGGGDGGDDGMEQEGEEDGGSDSEDDFPHAYFFVRYLCNNGECYGMLAPLPPLPNGEPSHVFECNVCGNLRNEDEIDGPDGGPCITLGGGS
;
A
#
# COMPACT_ATOMS: atom_id res chain seq x y z
N MET A 1 -7.43 17.04 -20.53
CA MET A 1 -8.80 16.62 -20.19
C MET A 1 -9.64 16.78 -21.45
N VAL A 2 -9.92 15.71 -22.20
CA VAL A 2 -10.83 15.78 -23.37
C VAL A 2 -12.24 15.58 -22.82
N GLY A 3 -12.93 16.67 -22.54
CA GLY A 3 -14.34 16.63 -22.14
C GLY A 3 -15.22 16.44 -23.37
N ALA A 4 -15.73 15.23 -23.58
CA ALA A 4 -16.81 15.03 -24.53
C ALA A 4 -18.10 15.59 -23.90
N MET A 5 -18.53 16.77 -24.34
CA MET A 5 -19.81 17.33 -23.94
C MET A 5 -20.93 16.62 -24.69
N LEU A 6 -21.65 15.74 -23.98
CA LEU A 6 -22.88 15.15 -24.51
C LEU A 6 -24.01 16.20 -24.39
N PRO A 7 -24.75 16.49 -25.47
CA PRO A 7 -25.91 17.37 -25.39
C PRO A 7 -26.93 16.85 -24.37
N PRO A 8 -27.59 17.72 -23.59
CA PRO A 8 -28.70 17.32 -22.71
C PRO A 8 -29.77 16.60 -23.54
N GLY A 9 -30.02 15.32 -23.23
CA GLY A 9 -31.03 14.49 -23.93
C GLY A 9 -30.47 13.39 -24.84
N MET A 10 -29.15 13.24 -24.98
CA MET A 10 -28.53 12.15 -25.75
C MET A 10 -28.15 10.91 -24.93
N LEU A 11 -28.42 10.88 -23.62
CA LEU A 11 -28.16 9.68 -22.82
C LEU A 11 -29.09 8.54 -23.27
N PRO A 12 -28.60 7.30 -23.40
CA PRO A 12 -29.43 6.14 -23.66
C PRO A 12 -30.54 6.02 -22.61
N ALA A 13 -31.70 5.49 -23.02
CA ALA A 13 -32.80 5.22 -22.08
C ALA A 13 -32.30 4.38 -20.90
N GLY A 14 -32.55 4.85 -19.68
CA GLY A 14 -32.08 4.21 -18.44
C GLY A 14 -30.82 4.82 -17.80
N PHE A 15 -30.14 5.76 -18.47
CA PHE A 15 -29.02 6.50 -17.89
C PHE A 15 -29.44 7.92 -17.51
N SER A 16 -29.20 8.30 -16.25
CA SER A 16 -29.27 9.68 -15.78
C SER A 16 -27.85 10.24 -15.57
N PRO A 17 -27.67 11.57 -15.51
CA PRO A 17 -26.40 12.17 -15.09
C PRO A 17 -25.91 11.63 -13.74
N ASP A 18 -26.81 11.48 -12.77
CA ASP A 18 -26.47 10.96 -11.43
C ASP A 18 -26.01 9.50 -11.46
N LEU A 19 -26.73 8.65 -12.20
CA LEU A 19 -26.33 7.24 -12.36
C LEU A 19 -24.98 7.14 -13.06
N THR A 20 -24.76 7.95 -14.10
CA THR A 20 -23.49 7.99 -14.84
C THR A 20 -22.35 8.43 -13.92
N ALA A 21 -22.54 9.48 -13.12
CA ALA A 21 -21.55 9.94 -12.15
C ALA A 21 -21.25 8.86 -11.09
N ALA A 22 -22.27 8.19 -10.57
CA ALA A 22 -22.10 7.11 -9.60
C ALA A 22 -21.33 5.91 -10.19
N LEU A 23 -21.61 5.54 -11.44
CA LEU A 23 -20.89 4.48 -12.14
C LEU A 23 -19.42 4.84 -12.38
N LEU A 24 -19.14 6.07 -12.82
CA LEU A 24 -17.77 6.55 -13.02
C LEU A 24 -16.97 6.61 -11.71
N ALA A 25 -17.60 7.03 -10.61
CA ALA A 25 -16.97 7.03 -9.28
C ALA A 25 -16.62 5.60 -8.81
N ARG A 26 -17.51 4.64 -9.06
CA ARG A 26 -17.26 3.22 -8.77
C ARG A 26 -16.16 2.64 -9.66
N ASP A 27 -16.21 2.91 -10.96
CA ASP A 27 -15.20 2.44 -11.92
C ASP A 27 -13.79 2.92 -11.55
N ARG A 28 -13.65 4.20 -11.18
CA ARG A 28 -12.36 4.78 -10.75
C ARG A 28 -11.74 4.06 -9.56
N THR A 29 -12.54 3.55 -8.64
CA THR A 29 -12.08 2.95 -7.37
C THR A 29 -12.02 1.43 -7.39
N ASN A 30 -12.62 0.78 -8.41
CA ASN A 30 -12.77 -0.68 -8.47
C ASN A 30 -12.16 -1.31 -9.73
N SER A 31 -11.66 -0.51 -10.66
CA SER A 31 -11.02 -1.00 -11.88
C SER A 31 -9.56 -1.42 -11.64
N PHE A 32 -9.14 -2.45 -12.37
CA PHE A 32 -7.79 -2.97 -12.41
C PHE A 32 -7.15 -2.55 -13.73
N SER A 33 -5.93 -2.00 -13.66
CA SER A 33 -5.17 -1.64 -14.84
C SER A 33 -4.55 -2.89 -15.48
N ILE A 34 -4.78 -3.06 -16.78
CA ILE A 34 -4.06 -4.04 -17.60
C ILE A 34 -2.85 -3.32 -18.18
N MET A 35 -1.68 -3.60 -17.61
CA MET A 35 -0.45 -2.87 -17.90
C MET A 35 0.19 -3.30 -19.23
N GLU A 36 1.00 -2.45 -19.85
CA GLU A 36 1.92 -2.83 -20.94
C GLU A 36 2.81 -4.00 -20.51
N PRO A 37 3.37 -4.83 -21.41
CA PRO A 37 4.30 -5.88 -21.00
C PRO A 37 5.51 -5.26 -20.30
N TYR A 38 6.05 -5.94 -19.28
CA TYR A 38 7.28 -5.51 -18.64
C TYR A 38 8.45 -5.49 -19.63
N ARG A 39 9.29 -4.46 -19.55
CA ARG A 39 10.50 -4.28 -20.35
C ARG A 39 11.60 -3.76 -19.45
N ALA A 40 12.75 -4.43 -19.41
CA ALA A 40 13.84 -4.08 -18.50
C ALA A 40 14.44 -2.70 -18.79
N GLU A 41 14.28 -2.19 -20.02
CA GLU A 41 14.81 -0.90 -20.47
C GLU A 41 13.90 0.27 -20.10
N VAL A 42 12.68 0.01 -19.61
CA VAL A 42 11.69 1.02 -19.25
C VAL A 42 11.51 1.01 -17.73
N PRO A 43 11.82 2.11 -17.03
CA PRO A 43 11.55 2.24 -15.60
C PRO A 43 10.09 1.91 -15.28
N GLN A 44 9.88 1.22 -14.16
CA GLN A 44 8.56 0.69 -13.82
C GLN A 44 7.53 1.81 -13.62
N GLU A 45 7.93 2.98 -13.13
CA GLU A 45 7.05 4.16 -13.01
C GLU A 45 6.58 4.72 -14.36
N LEU A 46 7.25 4.38 -15.47
CA LEU A 46 6.87 4.81 -16.82
C LEU A 46 6.01 3.77 -17.57
N ARG A 47 5.82 2.57 -17.00
CA ARG A 47 4.97 1.51 -17.57
C ARG A 47 3.51 1.96 -17.55
N LYS A 48 2.82 1.93 -18.70
CA LYS A 48 1.47 2.49 -18.83
C LYS A 48 0.39 1.41 -18.76
N ALA A 49 -0.81 1.81 -18.34
CA ALA A 49 -2.01 1.01 -18.53
C ALA A 49 -2.42 1.02 -20.02
N ARG A 50 -2.64 -0.17 -20.61
CA ARG A 50 -3.20 -0.34 -21.96
C ARG A 50 -4.72 -0.35 -21.95
N ALA A 51 -5.29 -0.88 -20.88
CA ALA A 51 -6.72 -0.99 -20.67
C ALA A 51 -7.03 -1.01 -19.16
N TYR A 52 -8.32 -0.93 -18.84
CA TYR A 52 -8.84 -1.11 -17.49
C TYR A 52 -9.96 -2.15 -17.56
N ALA A 53 -10.07 -2.96 -16.50
CA ALA A 53 -11.10 -3.98 -16.39
C ALA A 53 -11.71 -3.96 -14.98
N VAL A 54 -13.00 -4.26 -14.89
CA VAL A 54 -13.71 -4.38 -13.61
C VAL A 54 -13.93 -5.86 -13.34
N TYR A 55 -13.40 -6.33 -12.20
CA TYR A 55 -13.53 -7.70 -11.74
C TYR A 55 -14.31 -7.71 -10.42
N PRO A 56 -15.65 -7.83 -10.43
CA PRO A 56 -16.47 -7.60 -9.23
C PRO A 56 -16.06 -8.41 -7.99
N ARG A 57 -15.52 -9.62 -8.18
CA ARG A 57 -15.01 -10.45 -7.07
C ARG A 57 -13.65 -9.96 -6.55
N ALA A 58 -12.75 -9.54 -7.43
CA ALA A 58 -11.43 -9.04 -7.02
C ALA A 58 -11.51 -7.63 -6.43
N SER A 59 -12.49 -6.81 -6.84
CA SER A 59 -12.74 -5.47 -6.28
C SER A 59 -13.19 -5.49 -4.81
N LEU A 60 -13.46 -6.67 -4.23
CA LEU A 60 -13.73 -6.83 -2.80
C LEU A 60 -12.47 -6.94 -1.94
N LEU A 61 -11.30 -7.16 -2.56
CA LEU A 61 -10.04 -7.33 -1.84
C LEU A 61 -9.53 -5.97 -1.37
N ASN A 62 -9.36 -5.83 -0.06
CA ASN A 62 -8.87 -4.61 0.54
C ASN A 62 -7.35 -4.44 0.36
N HIS A 63 -6.89 -3.23 0.65
CA HIS A 63 -5.48 -2.89 0.61
C HIS A 63 -4.73 -3.25 1.90
N ASP A 64 -3.54 -3.81 1.75
CA ASP A 64 -2.51 -3.81 2.80
C ASP A 64 -1.15 -3.46 2.16
N CYS A 65 -0.30 -2.70 2.86
CA CYS A 65 1.06 -2.40 2.39
C CYS A 65 2.03 -3.59 2.59
N LEU A 66 1.62 -4.59 3.38
CA LEU A 66 2.22 -5.93 3.54
C LEU A 66 1.16 -6.99 3.16
N PRO A 67 0.76 -7.06 1.88
CA PRO A 67 -0.34 -7.90 1.46
C PRO A 67 -0.02 -9.39 1.65
N ASN A 68 -1.05 -10.21 1.84
CA ASN A 68 -0.91 -11.67 1.88
C ASN A 68 -1.32 -12.34 0.56
N ALA A 69 -1.85 -11.57 -0.40
CA ALA A 69 -2.09 -12.01 -1.76
C ALA A 69 -1.63 -10.96 -2.80
N CYS A 70 -1.35 -11.40 -4.01
CA CYS A 70 -1.17 -10.51 -5.15
C CYS A 70 -1.91 -11.08 -6.36
N HIS A 71 -2.27 -10.19 -7.29
CA HIS A 71 -2.94 -10.59 -8.51
C HIS A 71 -1.95 -10.67 -9.68
N PHE A 72 -2.24 -11.58 -10.59
CA PHE A 72 -1.54 -11.80 -11.85
C PHE A 72 -2.53 -11.65 -13.00
N ASP A 73 -2.11 -10.92 -14.02
CA ASP A 73 -2.78 -10.84 -15.31
C ASP A 73 -1.90 -11.48 -16.39
N TYR A 74 -2.57 -12.17 -17.33
CA TYR A 74 -1.90 -12.87 -18.44
C TYR A 74 -2.46 -12.38 -19.78
N ALA A 75 -2.59 -11.05 -19.92
CA ALA A 75 -3.25 -10.38 -21.05
C ALA A 75 -2.73 -10.79 -22.43
N ASP A 76 -1.42 -11.02 -22.55
CA ASP A 76 -0.77 -11.36 -23.81
C ASP A 76 -0.66 -12.88 -24.06
N ARG A 77 -1.17 -13.71 -23.13
CA ARG A 77 -1.16 -15.17 -23.29
C ARG A 77 -2.15 -15.58 -24.39
N PRO A 78 -1.76 -16.45 -25.34
CA PRO A 78 -2.69 -16.96 -26.34
C PRO A 78 -3.73 -17.90 -25.71
N GLY A 79 -4.96 -17.86 -26.22
CA GLY A 79 -6.03 -18.78 -25.83
C GLY A 79 -7.12 -18.12 -24.97
N LEU A 80 -7.98 -18.95 -24.40
CA LEU A 80 -9.04 -18.51 -23.47
C LEU A 80 -8.42 -18.16 -22.11
N GLY A 81 -9.05 -17.24 -21.38
CA GLY A 81 -8.63 -16.83 -20.03
C GLY A 81 -7.52 -15.79 -19.98
N ASN A 82 -7.16 -15.17 -21.11
CA ASN A 82 -6.20 -14.06 -21.13
C ASN A 82 -6.77 -12.77 -20.53
N THR A 83 -8.07 -12.71 -20.26
CA THR A 83 -8.73 -11.63 -19.51
C THR A 83 -8.99 -12.01 -18.06
N ASP A 84 -8.48 -13.14 -17.58
CA ASP A 84 -8.68 -13.56 -16.21
C ASP A 84 -7.70 -12.84 -15.28
N ILE A 85 -8.17 -12.52 -14.07
CA ILE A 85 -7.33 -12.10 -12.96
C ILE A 85 -7.13 -13.30 -12.02
N VAL A 86 -5.88 -13.63 -11.74
CA VAL A 86 -5.53 -14.75 -10.86
C VAL A 86 -4.95 -14.18 -9.58
N VAL A 87 -5.64 -14.36 -8.47
CA VAL A 87 -5.17 -13.94 -7.14
C VAL A 87 -4.47 -15.12 -6.47
N ARG A 88 -3.22 -14.94 -6.08
CA ARG A 88 -2.42 -15.96 -5.40
C ARG A 88 -1.97 -15.46 -4.04
N ALA A 89 -2.04 -16.35 -3.04
CA ALA A 89 -1.46 -16.09 -1.74
C ALA A 89 0.06 -16.06 -1.84
N LEU A 90 0.71 -15.14 -1.13
CA LEU A 90 2.16 -15.05 -1.04
C LEU A 90 2.72 -16.12 -0.09
N HIS A 91 1.96 -16.42 0.95
CA HIS A 91 2.26 -17.36 2.03
C HIS A 91 0.96 -17.91 2.62
N ASP A 92 1.07 -18.81 3.59
CA ASP A 92 -0.11 -19.38 4.25
C ASP A 92 -0.99 -18.29 4.89
N ILE A 93 -2.30 -18.42 4.69
CA ILE A 93 -3.32 -17.52 5.24
C ILE A 93 -4.18 -18.34 6.19
N THR A 94 -4.11 -18.01 7.48
CA THR A 94 -4.89 -18.67 8.53
C THR A 94 -6.39 -18.39 8.34
N GLU A 95 -7.24 -19.37 8.67
CA GLU A 95 -8.70 -19.20 8.63
C GLU A 95 -9.14 -17.96 9.43
N GLY A 96 -10.09 -17.21 8.88
CA GLY A 96 -10.60 -15.96 9.48
C GLY A 96 -9.72 -14.74 9.22
N ARG A 97 -8.50 -14.89 8.67
CA ARG A 97 -7.68 -13.75 8.26
C ARG A 97 -8.17 -13.20 6.91
N GLU A 98 -8.30 -11.89 6.83
CA GLU A 98 -8.67 -11.19 5.60
C GLU A 98 -7.62 -11.38 4.51
N VAL A 99 -8.05 -11.48 3.26
CA VAL A 99 -7.17 -11.52 2.08
C VAL A 99 -7.03 -10.10 1.54
N CYS A 100 -5.80 -9.58 1.56
CA CYS A 100 -5.49 -8.23 1.12
C CYS A 100 -4.44 -8.23 0.01
N ILE A 101 -4.56 -7.27 -0.91
CA ILE A 101 -3.61 -7.01 -1.99
C ILE A 101 -2.98 -5.63 -1.85
N SER A 102 -1.85 -5.36 -2.50
CA SER A 102 -1.37 -3.98 -2.64
C SER A 102 -2.01 -3.32 -3.86
N TYR A 103 -2.43 -2.06 -3.72
CA TYR A 103 -3.01 -1.27 -4.82
C TYR A 103 -1.94 -0.57 -5.67
N PHE A 104 -0.69 -0.58 -5.23
CA PHE A 104 0.46 0.05 -5.90
C PHE A 104 1.74 -0.76 -5.66
N ALA A 105 2.83 -0.36 -6.30
CA ALA A 105 4.14 -0.99 -6.13
C ALA A 105 4.69 -0.85 -4.69
N ALA A 106 5.44 -1.85 -4.24
CA ALA A 106 5.84 -1.95 -2.82
C ALA A 106 6.83 -0.87 -2.34
N ASN A 107 7.55 -0.24 -3.28
CA ASN A 107 8.65 0.70 -3.03
C ASN A 107 8.23 2.11 -2.63
N TRP A 108 6.93 2.42 -2.66
CA TRP A 108 6.44 3.76 -2.34
C TRP A 108 6.69 4.10 -0.87
N GLN A 109 7.09 5.35 -0.60
CA GLN A 109 7.31 5.86 0.75
C GLN A 109 5.98 6.05 1.50
N TYR A 110 6.02 6.00 2.84
CA TYR A 110 4.83 6.13 3.69
C TYR A 110 3.95 7.33 3.33
N LYS A 111 4.57 8.52 3.15
CA LYS A 111 3.87 9.77 2.80
C LYS A 111 3.07 9.62 1.50
N ASP A 112 3.68 9.03 0.47
CA ASP A 112 3.04 8.87 -0.84
C ASP A 112 1.93 7.81 -0.83
N ARG A 113 2.14 6.70 -0.12
CA ARG A 113 1.11 5.66 0.06
C ARG A 113 -0.13 6.24 0.75
N GLN A 114 0.05 6.91 1.87
CA GLN A 114 -1.06 7.52 2.62
C GLN A 114 -1.78 8.60 1.81
N ARG A 115 -1.04 9.45 1.08
CA ARG A 115 -1.62 10.46 0.19
C ARG A 115 -2.47 9.82 -0.90
N ARG A 116 -1.92 8.83 -1.63
CA ARG A 116 -2.62 8.12 -2.70
C ARG A 116 -3.90 7.45 -2.22
N LEU A 117 -3.85 6.74 -1.09
CA LEU A 117 -5.03 6.06 -0.53
C LEU A 117 -6.11 7.04 -0.11
N LEU A 118 -5.74 8.18 0.47
CA LEU A 118 -6.69 9.20 0.86
C LEU A 118 -7.32 9.90 -0.37
N GLU A 119 -6.51 10.30 -1.34
CA GLU A 119 -6.95 11.07 -2.51
C GLU A 119 -7.77 10.25 -3.51
N ASP A 120 -7.38 8.99 -3.76
CA ASP A 120 -8.04 8.16 -4.78
C ASP A 120 -9.05 7.17 -4.21
N TYR A 121 -8.86 6.71 -2.98
CA TYR A 121 -9.72 5.69 -2.37
C TYR A 121 -10.46 6.18 -1.12
N GLY A 122 -10.14 7.37 -0.59
CA GLY A 122 -10.86 7.99 0.52
C GLY A 122 -10.58 7.38 1.90
N PHE A 123 -9.47 6.66 2.10
CA PHE A 123 -9.12 6.06 3.39
C PHE A 123 -7.63 6.19 3.76
N ARG A 124 -7.32 6.00 5.04
CA ARG A 124 -5.94 5.90 5.56
C ARG A 124 -5.63 4.45 5.88
N CYS A 125 -4.47 3.96 5.47
CA CYS A 125 -4.06 2.58 5.76
C CYS A 125 -3.45 2.48 7.16
N GLU A 126 -3.92 1.52 7.93
CA GLU A 126 -3.50 1.28 9.32
C GLU A 126 -2.79 -0.09 9.46
N CYS A 127 -2.27 -0.66 8.38
CA CYS A 127 -1.50 -1.90 8.44
C CYS A 127 -0.22 -1.76 9.29
N GLU A 128 0.37 -2.89 9.69
CA GLU A 128 1.56 -2.91 10.55
C GLU A 128 2.74 -2.12 9.97
N ARG A 129 3.00 -2.20 8.66
CA ARG A 129 4.01 -1.34 8.01
C ARG A 129 3.72 0.14 8.19
N CYS A 130 2.45 0.55 8.04
CA CYS A 130 2.09 1.95 8.23
C CYS A 130 2.20 2.39 9.70
N LYS A 131 1.84 1.52 10.66
CA LYS A 131 2.02 1.80 12.09
C LYS A 131 3.49 2.01 12.45
N VAL A 132 4.37 1.15 11.96
CA VAL A 132 5.82 1.27 12.21
C VAL A 132 6.39 2.52 11.52
N GLU A 133 6.19 2.66 10.20
CA GLU A 133 6.75 3.78 9.43
C GLU A 133 6.18 5.17 9.83
N SER A 134 5.00 5.21 10.47
CA SER A 134 4.44 6.47 10.98
C SER A 134 5.26 7.07 12.13
N LYS A 135 5.97 6.23 12.90
CA LYS A 135 6.74 6.64 14.07
C LYS A 135 8.12 7.18 13.71
N TRP A 136 8.70 6.73 12.61
CA TRP A 136 10.01 7.20 12.12
C TRP A 136 10.01 8.68 11.70
N LYS A 137 8.83 9.32 11.62
CA LYS A 137 8.71 10.74 11.32
C LYS A 137 9.00 11.68 12.48
N LEU A 138 9.20 11.16 13.69
CA LEU A 138 9.42 11.99 14.87
C LEU A 138 10.89 12.33 15.10
N ASP A 139 11.83 11.67 14.43
CA ASP A 139 13.27 11.82 14.71
C ASP A 139 14.02 12.67 13.65
N ASP A 140 13.38 13.00 12.52
CA ASP A 140 13.99 13.77 11.40
C ASP A 140 13.59 15.26 11.36
N ASP A 141 12.84 15.77 12.35
CA ASP A 141 12.37 17.18 12.43
C ASP A 141 12.80 17.87 13.74
N ASP A 142 14.03 17.61 14.22
CA ASP A 142 14.72 18.46 15.20
C ASP A 142 16.00 19.03 14.55
N GLY A 143 15.82 20.12 13.80
CA GLY A 143 16.88 20.72 12.99
C GLY A 143 16.50 22.11 12.50
N GLY A 144 16.29 23.02 13.46
CA GLY A 144 15.58 24.29 13.28
C GLY A 144 16.12 25.31 12.26
N ASP A 145 15.20 26.19 11.87
CA ASP A 145 15.44 27.59 11.55
C ASP A 145 14.20 28.43 11.93
N ASN A 146 14.31 29.03 13.12
CA ASN A 146 13.56 30.18 13.56
C ASN A 146 14.33 31.44 13.14
N GLU A 147 13.76 32.23 12.22
CA GLU A 147 13.97 33.67 11.97
C GLU A 147 13.12 33.99 10.72
N GLY A 148 12.09 34.84 10.65
CA GLY A 148 11.63 35.98 11.44
C GLY A 148 11.13 37.02 10.41
N GLY A 149 9.91 37.58 10.56
CA GLY A 149 9.49 38.72 9.71
C GLY A 149 7.98 38.94 9.53
N ASP A 150 7.34 39.47 10.58
CA ASP A 150 6.30 40.51 10.65
C ASP A 150 5.32 40.79 9.48
N GLY A 151 4.03 40.91 9.83
CA GLY A 151 3.00 41.55 9.01
C GLY A 151 1.60 41.52 9.62
N ASP A 152 1.32 42.54 10.45
CA ASP A 152 0.05 43.02 11.04
C ASP A 152 -1.31 42.59 10.43
N GLY A 153 -2.31 42.48 11.31
CA GLY A 153 -3.74 42.48 10.94
C GLY A 153 -4.67 42.01 12.07
N ASP A 154 -4.91 42.91 13.02
CA ASP A 154 -6.01 43.01 13.98
C ASP A 154 -7.35 42.31 13.65
N ASP A 155 -7.93 41.63 14.65
CA ASP A 155 -9.22 42.07 15.23
C ASP A 155 -9.57 41.26 16.50
N ALA A 156 -9.84 42.03 17.56
CA ALA A 156 -10.17 41.61 18.91
C ALA A 156 -11.66 41.30 19.06
N MET A 157 -12.01 40.33 19.91
CA MET A 157 -13.01 40.51 20.98
C MET A 157 -13.06 39.33 21.96
N GLU A 158 -13.03 39.72 23.24
CA GLU A 158 -13.02 38.92 24.47
C GLU A 158 -14.40 38.33 24.82
N GLU A 159 -14.42 37.32 25.70
CA GLU A 159 -15.27 37.33 26.90
C GLU A 159 -14.78 36.27 27.90
N GLU A 160 -14.72 36.70 29.15
CA GLU A 160 -14.23 35.96 30.31
C GLU A 160 -15.31 35.12 30.99
N GLY A 161 -14.87 34.18 31.83
CA GLY A 161 -15.72 33.48 32.79
C GLY A 161 -14.90 32.76 33.86
N GLU A 162 -14.55 33.47 34.93
CA GLU A 162 -13.98 32.89 36.15
C GLU A 162 -15.02 32.09 36.96
N GLY A 163 -14.53 31.08 37.70
CA GLY A 163 -15.27 30.43 38.79
C GLY A 163 -14.53 29.22 39.37
N GLY A 164 -13.71 29.45 40.40
CA GLY A 164 -12.93 28.41 41.09
C GLY A 164 -13.70 27.59 42.15
N GLY A 165 -13.04 26.56 42.68
CA GLY A 165 -13.45 25.84 43.91
C GLY A 165 -12.96 24.40 44.07
N ASP A 166 -11.74 24.24 44.60
CA ASP A 166 -11.25 23.31 45.66
C ASP A 166 -11.87 21.91 45.92
N GLY A 167 -11.00 20.89 46.11
CA GLY A 167 -11.18 19.85 47.15
C GLY A 167 -10.93 18.36 46.80
N GLY A 168 -9.88 17.75 47.40
CA GLY A 168 -9.69 16.30 47.72
C GLY A 168 -8.96 15.46 46.66
N ASP A 169 -7.72 14.98 46.83
CA ASP A 169 -7.12 13.97 47.75
C ASP A 169 -7.63 12.52 47.54
N ASP A 170 -6.69 11.58 47.74
CA ASP A 170 -6.70 10.11 47.59
C ASP A 170 -6.20 9.62 46.20
N GLY A 171 -5.06 8.93 46.00
CA GLY A 171 -4.15 8.21 46.88
C GLY A 171 -3.75 6.89 46.22
N MET A 172 -2.44 6.58 46.20
CA MET A 172 -1.77 5.33 45.74
C MET A 172 -1.65 5.18 44.21
N GLU A 173 -0.49 4.87 43.61
CA GLU A 173 0.54 3.89 43.94
C GLU A 173 1.89 4.31 43.34
N GLN A 174 3.00 4.21 44.11
CA GLN A 174 4.34 4.17 43.51
C GLN A 174 5.36 3.66 44.54
N GLU A 175 5.82 2.41 44.39
CA GLU A 175 7.19 1.99 44.74
C GLU A 175 7.58 0.82 43.84
N GLY A 176 8.74 0.92 43.18
CA GLY A 176 9.38 -0.21 42.50
C GLY A 176 10.03 0.11 41.16
N GLU A 177 10.98 1.05 41.15
CA GLU A 177 11.99 1.14 40.08
C GLU A 177 12.90 -0.11 40.15
N GLU A 178 12.96 -0.88 39.07
CA GLU A 178 14.18 -1.61 38.71
C GLU A 178 14.49 -1.32 37.24
N ASP A 179 15.41 -0.36 37.07
CA ASP A 179 16.22 -0.12 35.89
C ASP A 179 17.02 -1.39 35.54
N GLY A 180 16.97 -1.79 34.27
CA GLY A 180 17.68 -2.97 33.81
C GLY A 180 17.42 -3.32 32.35
N GLY A 181 18.15 -2.67 31.45
CA GLY A 181 18.52 -3.28 30.16
C GLY A 181 17.95 -2.60 28.92
N SER A 182 18.80 -1.75 28.33
CA SER A 182 18.77 -1.41 26.92
C SER A 182 18.83 -2.69 26.07
N ASP A 183 17.70 -3.09 25.50
CA ASP A 183 17.67 -3.88 24.27
C ASP A 183 16.87 -3.08 23.25
N SER A 184 17.57 -2.18 22.54
CA SER A 184 17.12 -1.67 21.26
C SER A 184 17.18 -2.82 20.24
N GLU A 185 16.27 -3.78 20.38
CA GLU A 185 15.84 -4.63 19.27
C GLU A 185 14.80 -3.83 18.48
N ASP A 186 15.25 -2.78 17.79
CA ASP A 186 14.53 -2.17 16.67
C ASP A 186 14.55 -3.15 15.47
N ASP A 187 14.19 -4.40 15.74
CA ASP A 187 14.18 -5.48 14.78
C ASP A 187 12.98 -5.24 13.89
N PHE A 188 13.26 -4.87 12.65
CA PHE A 188 12.27 -4.48 11.64
C PHE A 188 11.47 -5.74 11.26
N PRO A 189 10.27 -6.01 11.85
CA PRO A 189 9.65 -7.33 11.78
C PRO A 189 9.17 -7.68 10.37
N HIS A 190 9.14 -6.69 9.49
CA HIS A 190 8.66 -6.75 8.13
C HIS A 190 9.77 -6.73 7.09
N ALA A 191 11.06 -6.66 7.47
CA ALA A 191 12.17 -6.65 6.52
C ALA A 191 12.23 -8.01 5.79
N TYR A 192 12.00 -9.09 6.54
CA TYR A 192 11.89 -10.43 5.99
C TYR A 192 10.79 -10.53 4.91
N PHE A 193 9.68 -9.82 5.07
CA PHE A 193 8.61 -9.79 4.07
C PHE A 193 9.13 -9.29 2.72
N PHE A 194 9.89 -8.19 2.71
CA PHE A 194 10.45 -7.65 1.47
C PHE A 194 11.54 -8.54 0.89
N VAL A 195 12.43 -9.10 1.72
CA VAL A 195 13.44 -10.05 1.23
C VAL A 195 12.77 -11.25 0.54
N ARG A 196 11.73 -11.81 1.16
CA ARG A 196 11.07 -13.04 0.71
C ARG A 196 10.01 -12.88 -0.37
N TYR A 197 9.32 -11.75 -0.42
CA TYR A 197 8.19 -11.58 -1.34
C TYR A 197 8.34 -10.42 -2.31
N LEU A 198 9.41 -9.61 -2.23
CA LEU A 198 9.70 -8.61 -3.25
C LEU A 198 10.61 -9.18 -4.34
N CYS A 199 10.29 -8.85 -5.59
CA CYS A 199 11.09 -9.22 -6.75
C CYS A 199 12.52 -8.68 -6.61
N ASN A 200 13.50 -9.54 -6.85
CA ASN A 200 14.93 -9.20 -6.84
C ASN A 200 15.43 -8.58 -8.17
N ASN A 201 14.55 -8.44 -9.16
CA ASN A 201 14.93 -7.89 -10.45
C ASN A 201 14.90 -6.36 -10.44
N GLY A 202 15.99 -5.72 -10.01
CA GLY A 202 16.22 -4.28 -10.11
C GLY A 202 15.02 -3.43 -9.66
N GLU A 203 14.64 -2.45 -10.48
CA GLU A 203 13.52 -1.52 -10.22
C GLU A 203 12.12 -2.11 -10.54
N CYS A 204 11.95 -3.43 -10.47
CA CYS A 204 10.66 -4.06 -10.77
C CYS A 204 9.61 -3.82 -9.67
N TYR A 205 10.01 -3.97 -8.40
CA TYR A 205 9.16 -3.78 -7.21
C TYR A 205 7.83 -4.58 -7.19
N GLY A 206 7.74 -5.64 -8.00
CA GLY A 206 6.61 -6.57 -8.03
C GLY A 206 6.67 -7.58 -6.87
N MET A 207 5.52 -8.18 -6.56
CA MET A 207 5.40 -9.21 -5.54
C MET A 207 5.59 -10.60 -6.13
N LEU A 208 6.26 -11.46 -5.39
CA LEU A 208 6.50 -12.86 -5.69
C LEU A 208 5.47 -13.72 -4.96
N ALA A 209 4.80 -14.59 -5.71
CA ALA A 209 3.93 -15.62 -5.15
C ALA A 209 4.34 -17.00 -5.69
N PRO A 210 4.16 -18.08 -4.92
CA PRO A 210 4.47 -19.43 -5.40
C PRO A 210 3.70 -19.75 -6.69
N LEU A 211 4.31 -20.53 -7.56
CA LEU A 211 3.60 -21.18 -8.66
C LEU A 211 2.48 -22.07 -8.11
N PRO A 212 1.46 -22.41 -8.94
CA PRO A 212 0.43 -23.34 -8.54
C PRO A 212 1.02 -24.63 -7.94
N PRO A 213 0.34 -25.25 -6.94
CA PRO A 213 0.82 -26.47 -6.31
C PRO A 213 1.15 -27.55 -7.32
N LEU A 214 2.13 -28.39 -6.96
CA LEU A 214 2.49 -29.56 -7.76
C LEU A 214 1.29 -30.53 -7.82
N PRO A 215 1.24 -31.45 -8.81
CA PRO A 215 0.12 -32.39 -8.96
C PRO A 215 -0.12 -33.30 -7.73
N ASN A 216 0.88 -33.46 -6.88
CA ASN A 216 0.80 -34.19 -5.61
C ASN A 216 0.22 -33.36 -4.45
N GLY A 217 -0.10 -32.08 -4.68
CA GLY A 217 -0.63 -31.15 -3.68
C GLY A 217 0.44 -30.38 -2.89
N GLU A 218 1.72 -30.67 -3.10
CA GLU A 218 2.81 -29.97 -2.42
C GLU A 218 2.94 -28.52 -2.92
N PRO A 219 3.25 -27.56 -2.03
CA PRO A 219 3.56 -26.18 -2.42
C PRO A 219 4.73 -26.12 -3.42
N SER A 220 4.69 -25.11 -4.30
CA SER A 220 5.82 -24.84 -5.18
C SER A 220 6.92 -24.08 -4.43
N HIS A 221 8.15 -24.60 -4.50
CA HIS A 221 9.36 -23.88 -4.07
C HIS A 221 9.84 -22.84 -5.09
N VAL A 222 9.11 -22.67 -6.20
CA VAL A 222 9.38 -21.65 -7.22
C VAL A 222 8.31 -20.57 -7.14
N PHE A 223 8.75 -19.32 -7.07
CA PHE A 223 7.94 -18.11 -7.00
C PHE A 223 7.99 -17.36 -8.33
N GLU A 224 6.89 -16.72 -8.71
CA GLU A 224 6.76 -15.90 -9.91
C GLU A 224 6.40 -14.46 -9.53
N CYS A 225 7.07 -13.49 -10.17
CA CYS A 225 6.81 -12.07 -9.96
C CYS A 225 5.58 -11.62 -10.75
N ASN A 226 4.64 -10.94 -10.09
CA ASN A 226 3.40 -10.47 -10.73
C ASN A 226 3.56 -9.29 -11.69
N VAL A 227 4.75 -8.69 -11.75
CA VAL A 227 5.05 -7.56 -12.62
C VAL A 227 5.86 -7.98 -13.84
N CYS A 228 6.99 -8.67 -13.63
CA CYS A 228 7.93 -9.03 -14.70
C CYS A 228 7.91 -10.51 -15.10
N GLY A 229 7.21 -11.38 -14.34
CA GLY A 229 7.21 -12.81 -14.57
C GLY A 229 8.53 -13.53 -14.23
N ASN A 230 9.50 -12.83 -13.61
CA ASN A 230 10.74 -13.47 -13.17
C ASN A 230 10.44 -14.60 -12.18
N LEU A 231 11.18 -15.71 -12.31
CA LEU A 231 11.08 -16.84 -11.41
C LEU A 231 12.21 -16.81 -10.39
N ARG A 232 11.91 -17.16 -9.13
CA ARG A 232 12.89 -17.27 -8.05
C ARG A 232 12.66 -18.55 -7.27
N ASN A 233 13.73 -19.30 -6.99
CA ASN A 233 13.65 -20.47 -6.11
C ASN A 233 13.67 -20.03 -4.64
N GLU A 234 13.00 -20.78 -3.79
CA GLU A 234 12.96 -20.56 -2.35
C GLU A 234 14.36 -20.65 -1.71
N ASP A 235 15.20 -21.57 -2.18
CA ASP A 235 16.58 -21.74 -1.69
C ASP A 235 17.46 -20.49 -1.93
N GLU A 236 17.12 -19.64 -2.91
CA GLU A 236 17.81 -18.38 -3.19
C GLU A 236 17.41 -17.27 -2.20
N ILE A 237 16.33 -17.46 -1.45
CA ILE A 237 15.81 -16.53 -0.45
C ILE A 237 16.50 -16.76 0.90
N ASP A 238 16.68 -18.03 1.27
CA ASP A 238 17.19 -18.44 2.58
C ASP A 238 18.73 -18.63 2.59
N GLY A 239 19.41 -18.25 1.49
CA GLY A 239 20.88 -18.27 1.39
C GLY A 239 21.57 -17.17 2.23
N PRO A 240 22.87 -17.34 2.57
CA PRO A 240 23.63 -16.38 3.39
C PRO A 240 23.83 -15.02 2.71
N ASP A 241 23.57 -14.93 1.41
CA ASP A 241 23.59 -13.71 0.59
C ASP A 241 22.19 -13.12 0.39
N GLY A 242 21.22 -13.42 1.28
CA GLY A 242 19.88 -12.83 1.30
C GLY A 242 19.99 -11.35 0.93
N GLY A 243 19.51 -11.03 -0.27
CA GLY A 243 19.94 -9.86 -1.04
C GLY A 243 19.92 -8.57 -0.22
N PRO A 244 20.74 -7.56 -0.61
CA PRO A 244 20.97 -6.38 0.20
C PRO A 244 19.65 -5.86 0.73
N CYS A 245 19.54 -5.72 2.06
CA CYS A 245 18.41 -5.10 2.71
C CYS A 245 18.09 -3.84 1.92
N ILE A 246 16.98 -3.84 1.20
CA ILE A 246 16.58 -2.70 0.38
C ILE A 246 16.19 -1.66 1.41
N THR A 247 17.16 -0.83 1.82
CA THR A 247 16.90 0.40 2.52
C THR A 247 16.03 1.19 1.55
N LEU A 248 14.73 1.25 1.84
CA LEU A 248 13.84 2.18 1.18
C LEU A 248 14.33 3.55 1.57
N GLY A 249 15.24 4.09 0.77
CA GLY A 249 16.01 5.27 1.10
C GLY A 249 15.11 6.42 1.54
N GLY A 250 15.40 6.93 2.74
CA GLY A 250 15.30 8.37 2.99
C GLY A 250 16.28 9.04 2.06
N GLY A 251 15.76 9.56 0.94
CA GLY A 251 16.50 10.37 -0.01
C GLY A 251 16.16 11.83 0.21
N SER A 252 17.23 12.61 0.38
CA SER A 252 17.37 14.03 0.71
C SER A 252 16.54 15.00 -0.12
#